data_AF-A0A1F9B755-F1
#
_entry.id   AF-A0A1F9B755-F1
#
_cell.length_a   1.000
_cell.length_b   1.000
_cell.length_c   1.000
_cell.angle_alpha   90.00
_cell.angle_beta   90.00
_cell.angle_gamma   90.00
#
_symmetry.space_group_name_H-M   'P 1'
#
loop_
_entity.id
_entity.type
_entity.pdbx_description
1 polymer ?
#
loop_
_entity_poly.entity_id
_entity_poly.type
_entity_poly.pdbx_seq_one_letter_code
_entity_poly.pdbx_strand_id
1 'polypeptide(L)'
;MFKSLGVKAAGIAADSIPAIEQKDKGNGEVFREAIQNRHESLKRVLLLESIKVVVSENPPSPHDNPPTSPFKKGGQRGIFKRGKGGFVVPSKDALLAEVEVTSKCTGCGVCAKLCPTEAITQRWTEDYFYLSFRPDLCTNCHVCEKTCIHKAVKIKDTVSLNLLLEQKNVVLFEAKKKICAVCKTNFFSENSNTCPLCIDRHKKQMAMIQNLIKQEISHE
;
A
#
# COMPACT_ATOMS: atom_id res chain seq x y z
N MET A 1 46.12 -4.30 -31.70
CA MET A 1 46.96 -3.56 -32.66
C MET A 1 46.11 -2.41 -33.21
N PHE A 2 46.48 -1.14 -32.92
CA PHE A 2 46.26 0.13 -33.65
C PHE A 2 44.89 0.41 -34.34
N LYS A 3 44.27 1.60 -34.35
CA LYS A 3 44.53 2.99 -33.90
C LYS A 3 43.30 3.82 -34.32
N SER A 4 43.04 4.95 -33.63
CA SER A 4 42.42 6.21 -34.11
C SER A 4 41.05 6.15 -34.82
N LEU A 5 40.09 6.98 -34.46
CA LEU A 5 40.07 8.40 -34.85
C LEU A 5 39.17 9.19 -33.90
N GLY A 6 39.73 10.26 -33.34
CA GLY A 6 38.95 11.29 -32.68
C GLY A 6 38.46 12.33 -33.68
N VAL A 7 37.49 13.14 -33.25
CA VAL A 7 37.31 14.49 -33.75
C VAL A 7 37.19 15.40 -32.53
N LYS A 8 38.10 16.38 -32.48
CA LYS A 8 38.20 17.45 -31.50
C LYS A 8 37.32 18.63 -31.91
N ALA A 9 36.93 19.43 -30.92
CA ALA A 9 36.89 20.91 -30.88
C ALA A 9 35.62 21.36 -30.14
N ALA A 10 35.58 22.45 -29.37
CA ALA A 10 36.55 23.34 -28.76
C ALA A 10 35.71 24.27 -27.86
N GLY A 11 36.23 24.70 -26.71
CA GLY A 11 35.51 25.66 -25.86
C GLY A 11 36.23 25.91 -24.55
N ILE A 12 36.75 27.13 -24.41
CA ILE A 12 37.69 27.60 -23.39
C ILE A 12 36.87 28.06 -22.18
N ALA A 13 36.70 27.21 -21.15
CA ALA A 13 36.23 27.60 -19.80
C ALA A 13 36.30 26.42 -18.78
N ALA A 14 37.37 25.61 -18.78
CA ALA A 14 37.49 24.49 -17.84
C ALA A 14 38.32 24.80 -16.58
N ASP A 15 39.09 25.89 -16.57
CA ASP A 15 40.13 26.13 -15.55
C ASP A 15 39.64 26.88 -14.30
N SER A 16 38.34 26.82 -13.97
CA SER A 16 37.81 27.44 -12.72
C SER A 16 36.86 26.55 -11.94
N ILE A 17 36.74 25.26 -12.30
CA ILE A 17 35.97 24.30 -11.51
C ILE A 17 36.98 23.32 -10.91
N PRO A 18 37.24 23.35 -9.59
CA PRO A 18 38.08 22.34 -8.97
C PRO A 18 37.46 20.96 -9.19
N ALA A 19 38.28 20.03 -9.69
CA ALA A 19 37.92 18.63 -9.83
C ALA A 19 37.65 18.04 -8.44
N ILE A 20 36.37 18.01 -8.06
CA ILE A 20 35.92 17.23 -6.90
C ILE A 20 35.83 15.77 -7.34
N GLU A 21 36.99 15.12 -7.37
CA GLU A 21 37.07 13.70 -7.09
C GLU A 21 36.73 13.51 -5.60
N GLN A 22 35.45 13.30 -5.29
CA GLN A 22 35.06 12.72 -4.03
C GLN A 22 34.32 11.41 -4.28
N LYS A 23 35.02 10.34 -3.90
CA LYS A 23 34.54 9.01 -3.55
C LYS A 23 33.08 9.05 -3.07
N ASP A 24 32.20 8.38 -3.79
CA ASP A 24 31.10 7.65 -3.17
C ASP A 24 31.32 6.15 -3.37
N LYS A 25 32.17 5.57 -2.52
CA LYS A 25 32.12 4.12 -2.22
C LYS A 25 30.96 3.87 -1.24
N GLY A 26 29.77 4.34 -1.60
CA GLY A 26 28.58 4.31 -0.77
C GLY A 26 27.55 3.36 -1.36
N ASN A 27 27.71 2.06 -1.12
CA ASN A 27 26.66 1.12 -0.76
C ASN A 27 25.21 1.45 -1.22
N GLY A 28 24.98 1.59 -2.53
CA GLY A 28 23.63 1.60 -3.10
C GLY A 28 22.89 0.26 -2.93
N GLU A 29 23.65 -0.82 -2.70
CA GLU A 29 23.13 -2.17 -2.46
C GLU A 29 22.65 -2.35 -1.01
N VAL A 30 23.20 -1.60 -0.04
CA VAL A 30 22.89 -1.79 1.38
C VAL A 30 21.53 -1.23 1.79
N PHE A 31 20.97 -0.24 1.10
CA PHE A 31 19.66 0.27 1.53
C PHE A 31 18.53 -0.72 1.27
N ARG A 32 18.51 -1.39 0.11
CA ARG A 32 17.51 -2.44 -0.18
C ARG A 32 17.75 -3.69 0.66
N GLU A 33 19.00 -4.10 0.81
CA GLU A 33 19.37 -5.29 1.58
C GLU A 33 19.13 -5.08 3.09
N ALA A 34 19.35 -3.87 3.61
CA ALA A 34 19.02 -3.50 5.00
C ALA A 34 17.52 -3.27 5.25
N ILE A 35 16.69 -3.13 4.21
CA ILE A 35 15.23 -3.20 4.34
C ILE A 35 14.78 -4.66 4.38
N GLN A 36 15.34 -5.50 3.50
CA GLN A 36 14.99 -6.92 3.40
C GLN A 36 15.44 -7.76 4.60
N ASN A 37 16.55 -7.40 5.24
CA ASN A 37 17.14 -8.13 6.39
C ASN A 37 16.68 -7.63 7.77
N ARG A 38 15.62 -6.82 7.88
CA ARG A 38 15.12 -6.43 9.21
C ARG A 38 14.44 -7.61 9.91
N HIS A 39 15.20 -8.18 10.84
CA HIS A 39 14.75 -8.71 12.13
C HIS A 39 13.41 -8.11 12.56
N GLU A 40 12.49 -8.97 13.00
CA GLU A 40 11.32 -8.72 13.85
C GLU A 40 10.84 -7.25 13.90
N SER A 41 9.68 -6.94 13.32
CA SER A 41 9.19 -5.55 13.23
C SER A 41 9.32 -4.81 14.57
N LEU A 42 10.03 -3.69 14.59
CA LEU A 42 10.27 -2.89 15.81
C LEU A 42 8.97 -2.60 16.57
N LYS A 43 7.86 -2.41 15.85
CA LYS A 43 6.53 -2.24 16.42
C LYS A 43 6.07 -3.43 17.25
N ARG A 44 6.30 -4.64 16.75
CA ARG A 44 5.97 -5.87 17.47
C ARG A 44 6.90 -6.09 18.65
N VAL A 45 8.21 -5.82 18.51
CA VAL A 45 9.16 -5.87 19.63
C VAL A 45 8.70 -4.95 20.75
N LEU A 46 8.44 -3.67 20.45
CA LEU A 46 7.99 -2.67 21.41
C LEU A 46 6.64 -3.04 22.05
N LEU A 47 5.71 -3.59 21.27
CA LEU A 47 4.42 -4.06 21.78
C LEU A 47 4.60 -5.24 22.75
N LEU A 48 5.47 -6.21 22.42
CA LEU A 48 5.79 -7.34 23.30
C LEU A 48 6.54 -6.91 24.56
N GLU A 49 7.47 -5.95 24.48
CA GLU A 49 8.13 -5.37 25.64
C GLU A 49 7.14 -4.65 26.56
N SER A 50 6.23 -3.87 25.99
CA SER A 50 5.16 -3.19 26.74
C SER A 50 4.29 -4.19 27.51
N ILE A 51 3.96 -5.34 26.88
CA ILE A 51 3.22 -6.42 27.54
C ILE A 51 4.04 -7.05 28.66
N LYS A 52 5.36 -7.25 28.48
CA LYS A 52 6.24 -7.82 29.52
C LYS A 52 6.32 -6.94 30.77
N VAL A 53 6.36 -5.61 30.61
CA VAL A 53 6.37 -4.66 31.75
C VAL A 53 5.11 -4.81 32.60
N VAL A 54 3.93 -4.93 31.97
CA VAL A 54 2.65 -5.16 32.68
C VAL A 54 2.67 -6.47 33.47
N VAL A 55 3.30 -7.52 32.93
CA VAL A 55 3.39 -8.84 33.57
C VAL A 55 4.46 -8.88 34.68
N SER A 56 5.53 -8.07 34.62
CA SER A 56 6.56 -8.06 35.68
C SER A 56 6.18 -7.22 36.89
N GLU A 57 5.38 -6.17 36.73
CA GLU A 57 4.86 -5.37 37.85
C GLU A 57 3.72 -6.08 38.60
N ASN A 58 3.00 -6.99 37.94
CA ASN A 58 1.98 -7.85 38.54
C ASN A 58 2.13 -9.30 38.04
N PRO A 59 3.08 -10.08 38.59
CA PRO A 59 3.23 -11.48 38.20
C PRO A 59 1.95 -12.24 38.60
N PRO A 60 1.29 -12.95 37.67
CA PRO A 60 0.07 -13.68 38.00
C PRO A 60 0.40 -14.77 39.02
N SER A 61 -0.22 -14.70 40.19
CA SER A 61 -0.20 -15.76 41.19
C SER A 61 -0.85 -17.03 40.61
N PRO A 62 -0.48 -18.24 41.07
CA PRO A 62 -1.09 -19.49 40.60
C PRO A 62 -2.61 -19.58 40.80
N HIS A 63 -3.18 -18.67 41.59
CA HIS A 63 -4.61 -18.57 41.87
C HIS A 63 -5.27 -17.34 41.23
N ASP A 64 -4.51 -16.52 40.50
CA ASP A 64 -5.08 -15.37 39.81
C ASP A 64 -5.91 -15.86 38.64
N ASN A 65 -7.22 -15.65 38.72
CA ASN A 65 -8.07 -15.70 37.55
C ASN A 65 -7.47 -14.74 36.49
N PRO A 66 -7.46 -15.13 35.20
CA PRO A 66 -6.91 -14.29 34.14
C PRO A 66 -7.49 -12.87 34.26
N PRO A 67 -6.67 -11.81 34.12
CA PRO A 67 -7.10 -10.45 34.40
C PRO A 67 -8.38 -10.18 33.63
N THR A 68 -9.49 -10.05 34.36
CA THR A 68 -10.76 -9.65 33.78
C THR A 68 -10.53 -8.27 33.19
N SER A 69 -10.70 -8.16 31.87
CA SER A 69 -10.56 -6.96 31.04
C SER A 69 -10.76 -5.65 31.84
N PRO A 70 -9.80 -4.71 31.81
CA PRO A 70 -9.84 -3.48 32.60
C PRO A 70 -10.94 -2.49 32.14
N PHE A 71 -11.75 -2.86 31.16
CA PHE A 71 -12.88 -2.05 30.70
C PHE A 71 -14.04 -2.13 31.71
N LYS A 72 -14.01 -1.20 32.67
CA LYS A 72 -15.17 -0.78 33.46
C LYS A 72 -16.38 -0.66 32.53
N LYS A 73 -17.49 -1.30 32.91
CA LYS A 73 -18.83 -1.16 32.34
C LYS A 73 -19.31 0.29 32.50
N GLY A 74 -18.78 1.21 31.70
CA GLY A 74 -19.34 2.56 31.49
C GLY A 74 -20.38 2.46 30.39
N GLY A 75 -21.65 2.56 30.76
CA GLY A 75 -22.77 2.18 29.91
C GLY A 75 -22.91 2.97 28.62
N GLN A 76 -22.85 2.28 27.48
CA GLN A 76 -23.76 2.51 26.36
C GLN A 76 -24.22 1.15 25.83
N ARG A 77 -25.54 1.01 25.69
CA ARG A 77 -26.24 -0.23 25.32
C ARG A 77 -25.87 -0.60 23.88
N GLY A 78 -24.85 -1.43 23.72
CA GLY A 78 -24.48 -2.08 22.46
C GLY A 78 -24.30 -3.58 22.71
N ILE A 79 -24.93 -4.39 21.87
CA ILE A 79 -25.06 -5.84 21.98
C ILE A 79 -23.67 -6.51 21.95
N PHE A 80 -23.08 -6.79 23.12
CA PHE A 80 -21.90 -7.65 23.23
C PHE A 80 -22.32 -9.12 23.07
N LYS A 81 -22.30 -9.62 21.84
CA LYS A 81 -22.25 -11.07 21.61
C LYS A 81 -20.86 -11.55 22.02
N ARG A 82 -20.80 -12.49 22.97
CA ARG A 82 -19.65 -13.35 23.28
C ARG A 82 -19.28 -14.15 22.02
N GLY A 83 -18.54 -13.54 21.10
CA GLY A 83 -17.82 -14.23 20.04
C GLY A 83 -16.36 -14.41 20.44
N LYS A 84 -15.68 -15.40 19.86
CA LYS A 84 -14.22 -15.56 19.88
C LYS A 84 -13.54 -14.34 19.22
N GLY A 85 -13.66 -13.15 19.81
CA GLY A 85 -13.27 -11.87 19.23
C GLY A 85 -11.94 -11.41 19.80
N GLY A 86 -10.96 -11.20 18.94
CA GLY A 86 -9.69 -10.59 19.31
C GLY A 86 -9.86 -9.20 19.92
N PHE A 87 -8.81 -8.70 20.56
CA PHE A 87 -8.79 -7.36 21.14
C PHE A 87 -8.83 -6.31 20.02
N VAL A 88 -9.89 -5.51 19.95
CA VAL A 88 -10.06 -4.44 18.95
C VAL A 88 -9.74 -3.10 19.59
N VAL A 89 -8.85 -2.34 18.96
CA VAL A 89 -8.41 -1.01 19.42
C VAL A 89 -8.74 0.07 18.39
N PRO A 90 -9.00 1.31 18.81
CA PRO A 90 -9.04 2.45 17.90
C PRO A 90 -7.70 2.64 17.19
N SER A 91 -7.73 2.96 15.90
CA SER A 91 -6.52 3.17 15.08
C SER A 91 -6.03 4.61 15.08
N LYS A 92 -6.88 5.58 15.42
CA LYS A 92 -6.58 7.02 15.34
C LYS A 92 -5.39 7.45 16.19
N ASP A 93 -5.22 6.86 17.37
CA ASP A 93 -4.14 7.16 18.30
C ASP A 93 -3.05 6.06 18.30
N ALA A 94 -3.14 5.11 17.37
CA ALA A 94 -2.27 3.95 17.33
C ALA A 94 -1.33 3.98 16.13
N LEU A 95 -0.15 3.42 16.34
CA LEU A 95 0.78 3.07 15.26
C LEU A 95 0.28 1.87 14.43
N LEU A 96 -1.00 1.51 14.52
CA LEU A 96 -1.58 0.29 13.99
C LEU A 96 -2.66 0.64 12.98
N ALA A 97 -2.67 -0.05 11.84
CA ALA A 97 -3.67 0.17 10.80
C ALA A 97 -4.18 -1.16 10.27
N GLU A 98 -5.48 -1.19 10.00
CA GLU A 98 -6.10 -2.21 9.19
C GLU A 98 -6.53 -1.54 7.88
N VAL A 99 -6.12 -2.12 6.75
CA VAL A 99 -6.39 -1.59 5.42
C VAL A 99 -7.48 -2.43 4.77
N GLU A 100 -8.43 -1.76 4.15
CA GLU A 100 -9.50 -2.35 3.36
C GLU A 100 -9.39 -1.86 1.91
N VAL A 101 -9.65 -2.76 0.96
CA VAL A 101 -9.65 -2.43 -0.47
C VAL A 101 -10.99 -2.78 -1.07
N THR A 102 -11.64 -1.79 -1.68
CA THR A 102 -12.95 -1.93 -2.32
C THR A 102 -12.82 -2.40 -3.78
N SER A 103 -13.94 -2.80 -4.39
CA SER A 103 -14.04 -3.18 -5.80
C SER A 103 -13.68 -2.08 -6.81
N LYS A 104 -13.49 -0.83 -6.35
CA LYS A 104 -12.97 0.28 -7.17
C LYS A 104 -11.48 0.14 -7.48
N CYS A 105 -10.79 -0.82 -6.89
CA CYS A 105 -9.37 -1.04 -7.12
C CYS A 105 -9.13 -1.52 -8.55
N THR A 106 -8.25 -0.82 -9.26
CA THR A 106 -7.85 -1.15 -10.64
C THR A 106 -6.52 -1.89 -10.71
N GLY A 107 -5.97 -2.31 -9.57
CA GLY A 107 -4.68 -3.02 -9.52
C GLY A 107 -3.48 -2.22 -10.08
N CYS A 108 -3.53 -0.88 -10.06
CA CYS A 108 -2.46 -0.04 -10.62
C CYS A 108 -1.12 -0.12 -9.86
N GLY A 109 -1.12 -0.64 -8.63
CA GLY A 109 0.09 -0.87 -7.84
C GLY A 109 0.76 0.38 -7.24
N VAL A 110 0.21 1.58 -7.44
CA VAL A 110 0.79 2.84 -6.93
C VAL A 110 0.93 2.82 -5.41
N CYS A 111 -0.07 2.30 -4.70
CA CYS A 111 -0.05 2.19 -3.24
C CYS A 111 1.09 1.30 -2.71
N ALA A 112 1.44 0.23 -3.42
CA ALA A 112 2.59 -0.62 -3.06
C ALA A 112 3.91 0.11 -3.32
N LYS A 113 4.05 0.79 -4.47
CA LYS A 113 5.28 1.51 -4.84
C LYS A 113 5.60 2.69 -3.91
N LEU A 114 4.57 3.36 -3.39
CA LEU A 114 4.72 4.51 -2.51
C LEU A 114 4.75 4.14 -1.02
N CYS A 115 4.65 2.86 -0.67
CA CYS A 115 4.70 2.43 0.71
C CYS A 115 6.16 2.47 1.22
N PRO A 116 6.54 3.38 2.13
CA PRO A 116 7.94 3.55 2.54
C PRO A 116 8.46 2.38 3.36
N THR A 117 7.57 1.61 3.99
CA THR A 117 7.91 0.44 4.82
C THR A 117 7.62 -0.88 4.14
N GLU A 118 7.21 -0.85 2.87
CA GLU A 118 6.80 -2.04 2.12
C GLU A 118 5.70 -2.86 2.82
N ALA A 119 4.92 -2.22 3.68
CA ALA A 119 3.77 -2.83 4.33
C ALA A 119 2.68 -3.24 3.33
N ILE A 120 2.56 -2.53 2.21
CA ILE A 120 1.75 -2.94 1.06
C ILE A 120 2.69 -3.42 -0.04
N THR A 121 2.48 -4.64 -0.51
CA THR A 121 3.25 -5.25 -1.60
C THR A 121 2.33 -5.64 -2.74
N GLN A 122 2.88 -5.69 -3.95
CA GLN A 122 2.18 -6.16 -5.14
C GLN A 122 2.92 -7.35 -5.74
N ARG A 123 2.18 -8.30 -6.29
CA ARG A 123 2.74 -9.45 -7.03
C ARG A 123 1.93 -9.68 -8.30
N TRP A 124 2.65 -9.83 -9.40
CA TRP A 124 2.09 -10.21 -10.68
C TRP A 124 2.41 -11.68 -10.93
N THR A 125 1.40 -12.46 -11.31
CA THR A 125 1.56 -13.79 -11.89
C THR A 125 1.13 -13.72 -13.36
N GLU A 126 1.17 -14.86 -14.07
CA GLU A 126 0.77 -14.92 -15.47
C GLU A 126 -0.69 -14.44 -15.66
N ASP A 127 -1.57 -14.88 -14.75
CA ASP A 127 -3.01 -14.66 -14.81
C ASP A 127 -3.57 -13.71 -13.76
N TYR A 128 -2.86 -13.45 -12.66
CA TYR A 128 -3.40 -12.74 -11.50
C TYR A 128 -2.53 -11.57 -11.06
N PHE A 129 -3.20 -10.60 -10.45
CA PHE A 129 -2.60 -9.54 -9.68
C PHE A 129 -3.01 -9.68 -8.22
N TYR A 130 -2.02 -9.64 -7.33
CA TYR A 130 -2.20 -9.68 -5.89
C TYR A 130 -1.70 -8.39 -5.27
N LEU A 131 -2.52 -7.81 -4.39
CA LEU A 131 -2.12 -6.77 -3.46
C LEU A 131 -2.17 -7.35 -2.05
N SER A 132 -1.04 -7.34 -1.35
CA SER A 132 -0.91 -7.90 -0.01
C SER A 132 -0.49 -6.85 1.00
N PHE A 133 -0.84 -7.08 2.27
CA PHE A 133 -0.61 -6.15 3.36
C PHE A 133 -0.05 -6.85 4.60
N ARG A 134 0.99 -6.26 5.16
CA ARG A 134 1.63 -6.65 6.42
C ARG A 134 1.37 -5.60 7.49
N PRO A 135 0.41 -5.84 8.41
CA PRO A 135 0.06 -4.90 9.46
C PRO A 135 1.24 -4.53 10.36
N ASP A 136 2.16 -5.47 10.60
CA ASP A 136 3.32 -5.30 11.47
C ASP A 136 4.36 -4.29 10.94
N LEU A 137 4.41 -4.11 9.60
CA LEU A 137 5.26 -3.13 8.94
C LEU A 137 4.58 -1.78 8.72
N CYS A 138 3.25 -1.70 8.87
CA CYS A 138 2.50 -0.49 8.51
C CYS A 138 2.73 0.62 9.53
N THR A 139 3.07 1.83 9.08
CA THR A 139 3.25 3.00 9.95
C THR A 139 1.98 3.80 10.24
N ASN A 140 0.84 3.38 9.70
CA ASN A 140 -0.40 4.16 9.71
C ASN A 140 -0.20 5.59 9.14
N CYS A 141 0.61 5.74 8.07
CA CYS A 141 0.95 7.04 7.49
C CYS A 141 -0.08 7.60 6.49
N HIS A 142 -1.12 6.82 6.15
CA HIS A 142 -2.17 7.16 5.19
C HIS A 142 -1.71 7.50 3.74
N VAL A 143 -0.45 7.27 3.38
CA VAL A 143 0.04 7.52 2.00
C VAL A 143 -0.74 6.70 0.98
N CYS A 144 -0.99 5.41 1.26
CA CYS A 144 -1.71 4.49 0.39
C CYS A 144 -3.17 4.89 0.15
N GLU A 145 -3.84 5.42 1.18
CA GLU A 145 -5.21 5.93 1.07
C GLU A 145 -5.24 7.23 0.25
N LYS A 146 -4.37 8.19 0.58
CA LYS A 146 -4.35 9.51 -0.06
C LYS A 146 -3.94 9.46 -1.53
N THR A 147 -3.01 8.58 -1.90
CA THR A 147 -2.54 8.45 -3.28
C THR A 147 -3.51 7.68 -4.19
N CYS A 148 -4.53 7.02 -3.64
CA CYS A 148 -5.42 6.20 -4.43
C CYS A 148 -6.42 7.09 -5.20
N ILE A 149 -6.16 7.31 -6.49
CA ILE A 149 -7.03 8.11 -7.38
C ILE A 149 -8.47 7.59 -7.40
N HIS A 150 -8.64 6.26 -7.37
CA HIS A 150 -9.97 5.63 -7.35
C HIS A 150 -10.62 5.58 -5.97
N LYS A 151 -9.94 6.09 -4.92
CA LYS A 151 -10.37 6.04 -3.52
C LYS A 151 -10.74 4.62 -3.06
N ALA A 152 -10.04 3.64 -3.60
CA ALA A 152 -10.32 2.23 -3.37
C ALA A 152 -9.69 1.68 -2.09
N VAL A 153 -8.57 2.26 -1.65
CA VAL A 153 -7.85 1.91 -0.43
C VAL A 153 -8.39 2.75 0.73
N LYS A 154 -8.75 2.10 1.83
CA LYS A 154 -9.27 2.72 3.05
C LYS A 154 -8.57 2.18 4.28
N ILE A 155 -8.33 3.06 5.25
CA ILE A 155 -7.81 2.68 6.56
C ILE A 155 -8.99 2.66 7.52
N LYS A 156 -9.16 1.56 8.26
CA LYS A 156 -10.23 1.43 9.26
C LYS A 156 -9.88 2.22 10.51
N ASP A 157 -10.92 2.73 11.16
CA ASP A 157 -10.83 3.41 12.46
C ASP A 157 -10.54 2.46 13.64
N THR A 158 -10.57 1.14 13.39
CA THR A 158 -10.33 0.10 14.39
C THR A 158 -9.43 -0.99 13.84
N VAL A 159 -8.59 -1.58 14.68
CA VAL A 159 -7.68 -2.68 14.32
C VAL A 159 -7.82 -3.82 15.32
N SER A 160 -7.82 -5.05 14.82
CA SER A 160 -7.72 -6.24 15.67
C SER A 160 -6.25 -6.55 15.98
N LEU A 161 -5.87 -6.62 17.26
CA LEU A 161 -4.49 -6.87 17.68
C LEU A 161 -3.94 -8.22 17.19
N ASN A 162 -4.81 -9.21 16.97
CA ASN A 162 -4.41 -10.52 16.44
C ASN A 162 -3.73 -10.42 15.07
N LEU A 163 -4.15 -9.49 14.20
CA LEU A 163 -3.53 -9.26 12.89
C LEU A 163 -2.06 -8.87 12.99
N LEU A 164 -1.66 -8.23 14.09
CA LEU A 164 -0.29 -7.78 14.35
C LEU A 164 0.53 -8.87 15.05
N LEU A 165 -0.09 -9.59 15.99
CA LEU A 165 0.56 -10.64 16.74
C LEU A 165 0.87 -11.88 15.89
N GLU A 166 0.12 -12.09 14.81
CA GLU A 166 0.31 -13.24 13.94
C GLU A 166 1.37 -13.02 12.84
N GLN A 167 1.86 -11.77 12.64
CA GLN A 167 2.80 -11.40 11.56
C GLN A 167 2.39 -11.93 10.17
N LYS A 168 1.07 -12.06 9.94
CA LYS A 168 0.56 -12.65 8.71
C LYS A 168 0.47 -11.62 7.60
N ASN A 169 0.81 -12.08 6.40
CA ASN A 169 0.54 -11.34 5.19
C ASN A 169 -0.95 -11.54 4.80
N VAL A 170 -1.68 -10.45 4.63
CA VAL A 170 -3.11 -10.44 4.30
C VAL A 170 -3.28 -10.05 2.84
N VAL A 171 -3.97 -10.86 2.06
CA VAL A 171 -4.32 -10.47 0.67
C VAL A 171 -5.47 -9.47 0.74
N LEU A 172 -5.21 -8.23 0.31
CA LEU A 172 -6.20 -7.16 0.26
C LEU A 172 -7.03 -7.19 -1.02
N PHE A 173 -6.40 -7.59 -2.13
CA PHE A 173 -7.04 -7.58 -3.44
C PHE A 173 -6.41 -8.65 -4.34
N GLU A 174 -7.27 -9.40 -4.99
CA GLU A 174 -6.90 -10.37 -6.02
C GLU A 174 -7.77 -10.12 -7.25
N ALA A 175 -7.15 -10.04 -8.42
CA ALA A 175 -7.89 -9.89 -9.66
C ALA A 175 -7.25 -10.68 -10.81
N LYS A 176 -8.11 -11.39 -11.55
CA LYS A 176 -7.72 -12.07 -12.78
C LYS A 176 -7.54 -11.06 -13.90
N LYS A 177 -6.40 -11.14 -14.56
CA LYS A 177 -6.01 -10.35 -15.71
C LYS A 177 -6.86 -10.72 -16.93
N LYS A 178 -7.31 -9.71 -17.66
CA LYS A 178 -7.94 -9.83 -18.97
C LYS A 178 -7.22 -8.95 -19.98
N ILE A 179 -7.33 -9.31 -21.25
CA ILE A 179 -6.79 -8.52 -22.37
C ILE A 179 -7.94 -7.75 -23.00
N CYS A 180 -7.80 -6.43 -23.13
CA CYS A 180 -8.84 -5.61 -23.74
C CYS A 180 -9.01 -5.97 -25.22
N ALA A 181 -10.24 -6.20 -25.67
CA ALA A 181 -10.53 -6.50 -27.07
C ALA A 181 -10.11 -5.37 -28.03
N VAL A 182 -10.15 -4.12 -27.57
CA VAL A 182 -9.87 -2.90 -28.35
C VAL A 182 -8.39 -2.53 -28.34
N CYS A 183 -7.81 -2.19 -27.18
CA CYS A 183 -6.44 -1.69 -27.11
C CYS A 183 -5.38 -2.77 -26.81
N LYS A 184 -5.80 -4.02 -26.61
CA LYS A 184 -4.92 -5.17 -26.26
C LYS A 184 -4.13 -5.01 -24.95
N THR A 185 -4.44 -4.01 -24.13
CA THR A 185 -3.81 -3.81 -22.82
C THR A 185 -4.42 -4.73 -21.77
N ASN A 186 -3.60 -5.12 -20.79
CA ASN A 186 -4.03 -5.86 -19.61
C ASN A 186 -4.90 -4.98 -18.72
N PHE A 187 -6.00 -5.51 -18.24
CA PHE A 187 -6.90 -4.83 -17.31
C PHE A 187 -7.65 -5.83 -16.43
N PHE A 188 -8.36 -5.32 -15.44
CA PHE A 188 -9.20 -6.11 -14.56
C PHE A 188 -10.66 -5.72 -14.74
N SER A 189 -11.53 -6.71 -14.87
CA SER A 189 -12.98 -6.54 -14.87
C SER A 189 -13.67 -7.89 -14.65
N GLU A 190 -14.76 -7.89 -13.90
CA GLU A 190 -15.59 -9.07 -13.67
C GLU A 190 -16.25 -9.52 -14.98
N ASN A 191 -16.93 -8.61 -15.70
CA ASN A 191 -17.83 -8.98 -16.80
C ASN A 191 -17.54 -8.30 -18.15
N SER A 192 -16.60 -7.34 -18.23
CA SER A 192 -16.27 -6.66 -19.48
C SER A 192 -15.05 -7.26 -20.17
N ASN A 193 -15.07 -7.34 -21.49
CA ASN A 193 -13.91 -7.63 -22.35
C ASN A 193 -13.21 -6.35 -22.85
N THR A 194 -13.72 -5.18 -22.46
CA THR A 194 -13.17 -3.87 -22.80
C THR A 194 -12.72 -3.14 -21.54
N CYS A 195 -11.53 -2.56 -21.56
CA CYS A 195 -10.98 -1.88 -20.39
C CYS A 195 -11.74 -0.56 -20.09
N PRO A 196 -11.76 -0.10 -18.82
CA PRO A 196 -12.42 1.15 -18.45
C PRO A 196 -11.96 2.36 -19.26
N LEU A 197 -10.67 2.40 -19.65
CA LEU A 197 -10.12 3.49 -20.46
C LEU A 197 -10.70 3.52 -21.88
N CYS A 198 -10.87 2.36 -22.53
CA CYS A 198 -11.47 2.29 -23.85
C CYS A 198 -12.97 2.61 -23.81
N ILE A 199 -13.69 2.17 -22.77
CA ILE A 199 -15.10 2.51 -22.57
C ILE A 199 -15.26 4.02 -22.39
N ASP A 200 -14.45 4.64 -21.53
CA ASP A 200 -14.50 6.08 -21.29
C ASP A 200 -14.12 6.89 -22.54
N ARG A 201 -13.08 6.47 -23.26
CA ARG A 201 -12.68 7.09 -24.54
C ARG A 201 -13.83 7.05 -25.56
N HIS A 202 -14.45 5.89 -25.75
CA HIS A 202 -15.57 5.74 -26.68
C HIS A 202 -16.77 6.60 -26.27
N LYS A 203 -17.12 6.62 -24.98
CA LYS A 203 -18.20 7.46 -24.45
C LYS A 203 -17.97 8.95 -24.74
N LYS A 204 -16.75 9.45 -24.53
CA LYS A 204 -16.39 10.84 -24.80
C LYS A 204 -16.45 11.17 -26.30
N GLN A 205 -15.98 10.26 -27.16
CA GLN A 205 -16.07 10.42 -28.61
C GLN A 205 -17.54 10.53 -29.07
N MET A 206 -18.41 9.66 -28.58
CA MET A 206 -19.84 9.70 -28.93
C MET A 206 -20.54 10.95 -28.42
N ALA A 207 -20.24 11.38 -27.20
CA ALA A 207 -20.78 12.64 -26.66
C ALA A 207 -20.35 13.86 -27.50
N MET A 208 -19.11 13.89 -27.98
CA MET A 208 -18.62 14.95 -28.85
C MET A 208 -19.37 14.97 -30.19
N ILE A 209 -19.53 13.81 -30.84
CA ILE A 209 -20.27 13.70 -32.11
C ILE A 209 -21.74 14.12 -31.94
N GLN A 210 -22.39 13.67 -30.87
CA GLN A 210 -23.79 14.05 -30.57
C GLN A 210 -23.96 15.56 -30.37
N ASN A 211 -22.97 16.24 -29.79
CA ASN A 211 -23.03 17.69 -29.61
C ASN A 211 -22.88 18.44 -30.95
N LEU A 212 -22.01 17.97 -31.85
CA LEU A 212 -21.86 18.55 -33.19
C LEU A 212 -23.17 18.45 -34.00
N ILE A 213 -23.80 17.26 -33.99
CA ILE A 213 -25.09 17.05 -34.67
C ILE A 213 -26.18 17.97 -34.11
N LYS A 214 -26.23 18.15 -32.79
CA LYS A 214 -27.23 19.06 -32.16
C LYS A 214 -27.03 20.53 -32.56
N GLN A 215 -25.78 20.96 -32.73
CA GLN A 215 -25.48 22.33 -33.15
C GLN A 215 -25.92 22.60 -34.59
N GLU A 216 -25.72 21.64 -35.49
CA GLU A 216 -26.20 21.75 -36.88
C GLU A 216 -27.73 21.85 -36.95
N ILE A 217 -28.46 21.04 -36.17
CA ILE A 217 -29.93 21.04 -36.14
C ILE A 217 -30.51 22.33 -35.52
N SER A 218 -29.78 22.99 -34.61
CA SER A 218 -30.23 24.26 -34.01
C SER A 218 -30.01 25.51 -34.88
N HIS A 219 -29.34 25.35 -36.02
CA HIS A 219 -29.06 26.41 -36.98
C HIS A 219 -29.91 26.31 -38.26
N GLU A 220 -30.79 25.31 -38.37
CA GLU A 220 -31.90 25.22 -39.35
C GLU A 220 -33.24 25.60 -38.69
#